data_AF-V5SHE8-F1
#
_entry.id   AF-V5SHE8-F1
#
_cell.length_a   1.000
_cell.length_b   1.000
_cell.length_c   1.000
_cell.angle_alpha   90.00
_cell.angle_beta   90.00
_cell.angle_gamma   90.00
#
_symmetry.space_group_name_H-M   'P 1'
#
loop_
_entity.id
_entity.type
_entity.pdbx_description
1 polymer ?
#
loop_
_entity_poly.entity_id
_entity_poly.type
_entity_poly.pdbx_seq_one_letter_code
_entity_poly.pdbx_strand_id
1 'polypeptide(L)'
;MIDVTRLAGSAGVLAGAALLWCAGSYVAAPTIGERLVVKGGEIARCTAALKSAAAESTEAAIAAVPKPRQIPDTGAAMRQIMGSIFGGYPGGNAYMQRYGGQFEQFGRSIAAPLEAQVDAAREDYNAVVSRVRQVGELNAAASGDVCTCRARAVINSADGRSGVAWHVGSLGFISAFPVSDWQSAMRRPEIISQCEVRA
;
A
#
# COMPACT_ATOMS: atom_id res chain seq x y z
N MET A 1 58.62 -16.54 -41.78
CA MET A 1 57.29 -17.18 -41.75
C MET A 1 56.83 -17.23 -40.31
N ILE A 2 55.85 -16.42 -39.93
CA ILE A 2 55.22 -16.48 -38.61
C ILE A 2 54.29 -17.70 -38.65
N ASP A 3 54.50 -18.63 -37.73
CA ASP A 3 53.76 -19.89 -37.67
C ASP A 3 52.32 -19.64 -37.20
N VAL A 4 51.42 -19.55 -38.18
CA VAL A 4 49.99 -19.21 -38.00
C VAL A 4 49.24 -20.29 -37.20
N THR A 5 49.82 -21.49 -37.06
CA THR A 5 49.22 -22.60 -36.30
C THR A 5 49.22 -22.37 -34.79
N ARG A 6 50.17 -21.60 -34.25
CA ARG A 6 50.20 -21.25 -32.80
C ARG A 6 49.14 -20.22 -32.39
N LEU A 7 48.71 -19.35 -33.30
CA LEU A 7 47.64 -18.37 -33.05
C LEU A 7 46.24 -19.01 -33.03
N ALA A 8 46.03 -20.09 -33.79
CA ALA A 8 44.77 -20.82 -33.79
C ALA A 8 44.54 -21.57 -32.46
N GLY A 9 45.61 -22.12 -31.86
CA GLY A 9 45.53 -22.80 -30.56
C GLY A 9 45.18 -21.85 -29.40
N SER A 10 45.76 -20.64 -29.38
CA SER A 10 45.46 -19.65 -28.33
C SER A 10 44.09 -18.99 -28.50
N ALA A 11 43.65 -18.73 -29.73
CA ALA A 11 42.30 -18.23 -30.00
C ALA A 11 41.20 -19.24 -29.60
N GLY A 12 41.42 -20.54 -29.86
CA GLY A 12 40.50 -21.59 -29.43
C GLY A 12 40.41 -21.75 -27.91
N VAL A 13 41.54 -21.63 -27.21
CA VAL A 13 41.58 -21.68 -25.73
C VAL A 13 40.92 -20.44 -25.12
N LEU A 14 41.12 -19.25 -25.69
CA LEU A 14 40.46 -18.02 -25.23
C LEU A 14 38.96 -18.03 -25.49
N ALA A 15 38.52 -18.54 -26.66
CA ALA A 15 37.10 -18.71 -26.96
C ALA A 15 36.45 -19.75 -26.04
N GLY A 16 37.12 -20.87 -25.76
CA GLY A 16 36.63 -21.89 -24.84
C GLY A 16 36.54 -21.37 -23.39
N ALA A 17 37.54 -20.63 -22.93
CA ALA A 17 37.53 -20.00 -21.62
C ALA A 17 36.42 -18.94 -21.52
N ALA A 18 36.20 -18.14 -22.57
CA ALA A 18 35.11 -17.16 -22.61
C ALA A 18 33.73 -17.82 -22.56
N LEU A 19 33.51 -18.91 -23.30
CA LEU A 19 32.25 -19.66 -23.28
C LEU A 19 31.99 -20.30 -21.91
N LEU A 20 33.00 -20.91 -21.29
CA LEU A 20 32.89 -21.46 -19.93
C LEU A 20 32.61 -20.37 -18.90
N TRP A 21 33.23 -19.20 -19.04
CA TRP A 21 33.03 -18.09 -18.13
C TRP A 21 31.64 -17.47 -18.27
N CYS A 22 31.16 -17.27 -19.50
CA CYS A 22 29.80 -16.81 -19.79
C CYS A 22 28.73 -17.82 -19.34
N ALA A 23 28.97 -19.13 -19.54
CA ALA A 23 28.06 -20.16 -19.05
C ALA A 23 28.02 -20.20 -17.52
N GLY A 24 29.18 -20.10 -16.86
CA GLY A 24 29.27 -20.01 -15.40
C GLY A 24 28.60 -18.76 -14.84
N SER A 25 28.79 -17.60 -15.47
CA SER A 25 28.15 -16.35 -15.04
C SER A 25 26.64 -16.39 -15.27
N TYR A 26 26.15 -17.07 -16.31
CA TYR A 26 24.72 -17.25 -16.56
C TYR A 26 24.04 -18.15 -15.54
N VAL A 27 24.73 -19.20 -15.05
CA VAL A 27 24.21 -20.07 -13.98
C VAL A 27 24.25 -19.38 -12.63
N ALA A 28 25.29 -18.59 -12.33
CA ALA A 28 25.43 -17.84 -11.08
C ALA A 28 24.65 -16.50 -11.06
N ALA A 29 24.14 -16.05 -12.20
CA ALA A 29 23.41 -14.79 -12.35
C ALA A 29 22.27 -14.60 -11.32
N PRO A 30 21.41 -15.59 -11.04
CA PRO A 30 20.29 -15.38 -10.13
C PRO A 30 20.73 -15.05 -8.70
N THR A 31 21.70 -15.77 -8.16
CA THR A 31 22.17 -15.59 -6.77
C THR A 31 22.92 -14.28 -6.58
N ILE A 32 23.67 -13.86 -7.60
CA ILE A 32 24.34 -12.55 -7.61
C ILE A 32 23.31 -11.42 -7.76
N GLY A 33 22.30 -11.64 -8.59
CA GLY A 33 21.20 -10.69 -8.79
C GLY A 33 20.42 -10.39 -7.53
N GLU A 34 20.08 -11.41 -6.75
CA GLU A 34 19.38 -11.22 -5.46
C GLU A 34 20.19 -10.31 -4.52
N ARG A 35 21.50 -10.51 -4.43
CA ARG A 35 22.38 -9.69 -3.58
C ARG A 35 22.46 -8.24 -4.07
N LEU A 36 22.49 -8.03 -5.37
CA LEU A 36 22.57 -6.69 -5.97
C LEU A 36 21.27 -5.92 -5.76
N VAL A 37 20.13 -6.57 -5.92
CA VAL A 37 18.82 -5.92 -5.71
C VAL A 37 18.61 -5.55 -4.23
N VAL A 38 19.02 -6.40 -3.29
CA VAL A 38 18.96 -6.10 -1.85
C VAL A 38 19.87 -4.92 -1.50
N LYS A 39 21.11 -4.88 -2.01
CA LYS A 39 22.05 -3.77 -1.74
C LYS A 39 21.69 -2.47 -2.46
N GLY A 40 21.02 -2.55 -3.62
CA GLY A 40 20.62 -1.39 -4.43
C GLY A 40 19.39 -0.64 -3.91
N GLY A 41 18.69 -1.17 -2.89
CA GLY A 41 17.52 -0.52 -2.29
C GLY A 41 16.28 -0.46 -3.18
N GLU A 42 16.26 -1.18 -4.30
CA GLU A 42 15.13 -1.18 -5.24
C GLU A 42 13.90 -1.85 -4.64
N ILE A 43 14.08 -2.92 -3.84
CA ILE A 43 12.98 -3.54 -3.08
C ILE A 43 12.40 -2.55 -2.07
N ALA A 44 13.24 -1.76 -1.39
CA ALA A 44 12.79 -0.77 -0.43
C ALA A 44 11.97 0.33 -1.12
N ARG A 45 12.41 0.82 -2.28
CA ARG A 45 11.67 1.81 -3.08
C ARG A 45 10.34 1.27 -3.60
N CYS A 46 10.32 0.05 -4.12
CA CYS A 46 9.08 -0.63 -4.53
C CYS A 46 8.11 -0.79 -3.35
N THR A 47 8.62 -1.25 -2.20
CA THR A 47 7.81 -1.47 -0.99
C THR A 47 7.22 -0.15 -0.47
N ALA A 48 8.01 0.93 -0.46
CA ALA A 48 7.54 2.25 -0.04
C ALA A 48 6.41 2.77 -0.94
N ALA A 49 6.56 2.62 -2.27
CA ALA A 49 5.53 3.03 -3.23
C ALA A 49 4.23 2.21 -3.11
N LEU A 50 4.33 0.89 -2.90
CA LEU A 50 3.14 0.07 -2.67
C LEU A 50 2.46 0.40 -1.34
N LYS A 51 3.23 0.67 -0.28
CA LYS A 51 2.69 1.10 1.02
C LYS A 51 1.96 2.44 0.92
N SER A 52 2.50 3.41 0.18
CA SER A 52 1.81 4.69 -0.03
C SER A 52 0.51 4.52 -0.81
N ALA A 53 0.50 3.69 -1.85
CA ALA A 53 -0.72 3.38 -2.61
C ALA A 53 -1.75 2.61 -1.77
N ALA A 54 -1.31 1.68 -0.92
CA ALA A 54 -2.18 0.98 0.03
C ALA A 54 -2.79 1.95 1.05
N ALA A 55 -2.01 2.91 1.56
CA ALA A 55 -2.52 3.94 2.48
C ALA A 55 -3.57 4.83 1.79
N GLU A 56 -3.28 5.33 0.58
CA GLU A 56 -4.20 6.18 -0.18
C GLU A 56 -5.51 5.45 -0.51
N SER A 57 -5.44 4.19 -0.97
CA SER A 57 -6.63 3.38 -1.24
C SER A 57 -7.43 3.05 0.03
N THR A 58 -6.76 2.85 1.17
CA THR A 58 -7.41 2.64 2.47
C THR A 58 -8.14 3.92 2.91
N GLU A 59 -7.53 5.09 2.77
CA GLU A 59 -8.17 6.37 3.10
C GLU A 59 -9.36 6.67 2.20
N ALA A 60 -9.24 6.41 0.89
CA ALA A 60 -10.36 6.52 -0.05
C ALA A 60 -11.51 5.56 0.31
N ALA A 61 -11.20 4.33 0.70
CA ALA A 61 -12.19 3.35 1.15
C ALA A 61 -12.89 3.80 2.44
N ILE A 62 -12.15 4.36 3.41
CA ILE A 62 -12.71 4.93 4.64
C ILE A 62 -13.61 6.13 4.32
N ALA A 63 -13.20 7.01 3.41
CA ALA A 63 -13.98 8.17 3.01
C ALA A 63 -15.30 7.81 2.32
N ALA A 64 -15.34 6.66 1.64
CA ALA A 64 -16.55 6.11 1.02
C ALA A 64 -17.51 5.42 2.01
N VAL A 65 -17.08 5.14 3.26
CA VAL A 65 -17.96 4.56 4.28
C VAL A 65 -19.06 5.56 4.65
N PRO A 66 -20.36 5.18 4.58
CA PRO A 66 -21.47 6.07 4.95
C PRO A 66 -21.36 6.53 6.40
N LYS A 67 -21.25 7.85 6.61
CA LYS A 67 -21.15 8.43 7.95
C LYS A 67 -22.49 8.41 8.69
N PRO A 68 -22.53 8.06 9.98
CA PRO A 68 -23.75 8.17 10.77
C PRO A 68 -24.21 9.63 10.84
N ARG A 69 -25.53 9.85 10.77
CA ARG A 69 -26.12 11.19 10.91
C ARG A 69 -25.88 11.71 12.33
N GLN A 70 -25.46 12.97 12.45
CA GLN A 70 -25.42 13.66 13.75
C GLN A 70 -26.84 14.13 14.06
N ILE A 71 -27.42 13.64 15.16
CA ILE A 71 -28.68 14.16 15.68
C ILE A 71 -28.33 15.37 16.57
N PRO A 72 -28.93 16.55 16.36
CA PRO A 72 -28.78 17.67 17.29
C PRO A 72 -29.37 17.30 18.66
N ASP A 73 -28.80 17.81 19.76
CA ASP A 73 -29.34 17.59 21.11
C ASP A 73 -30.79 18.10 21.18
N THR A 74 -31.72 17.16 21.07
CA THR A 74 -33.16 17.42 20.99
C THR A 74 -33.71 17.95 22.31
N GLY A 75 -33.06 17.66 23.43
CA GLY A 75 -33.39 18.24 24.73
C GLY A 75 -33.08 19.74 24.77
N ALA A 76 -31.87 20.11 24.33
CA ALA A 76 -31.47 21.51 24.23
C ALA A 76 -32.32 22.26 23.19
N ALA A 77 -32.60 21.64 22.05
CA ALA A 77 -33.45 22.21 21.01
C ALA A 77 -34.89 22.45 21.49
N MET A 78 -35.48 21.48 22.20
CA MET A 78 -36.84 21.61 22.74
C MET A 78 -36.91 22.71 23.80
N ARG A 79 -35.90 22.80 24.68
CA ARG A 79 -35.79 23.88 25.65
C ARG A 79 -35.65 25.25 24.99
N GLN A 80 -34.90 25.34 23.89
CA GLN A 80 -34.73 26.57 23.12
C GLN A 80 -36.03 26.99 22.40
N ILE A 81 -36.76 26.04 21.82
CA ILE A 81 -38.07 26.27 21.20
C ILE A 81 -39.09 26.74 22.25
N MET A 82 -39.16 26.07 23.39
CA MET A 82 -40.06 26.50 24.47
C MET A 82 -39.59 27.83 25.08
N GLY A 83 -38.29 28.07 25.13
CA GLY A 83 -37.71 29.35 25.53
C GLY A 83 -38.10 30.51 24.61
N SER A 84 -38.19 30.30 23.29
CA SER A 84 -38.63 31.35 22.36
C SER A 84 -40.15 31.58 22.42
N ILE A 85 -40.93 30.54 22.68
CA ILE A 85 -42.40 30.62 22.83
C ILE A 85 -42.77 31.32 24.14
N PHE A 86 -42.16 30.93 25.25
CA PHE A 86 -42.54 31.41 26.59
C PHE A 86 -41.68 32.56 27.08
N GLY A 87 -40.45 32.75 26.60
CA GLY A 87 -39.54 33.82 27.03
C GLY A 87 -40.00 35.23 26.63
N GLY A 88 -40.87 35.36 25.63
CA GLY A 88 -41.48 36.63 25.23
C GLY A 88 -42.64 37.09 26.13
N TYR A 89 -43.13 36.24 27.05
CA TYR A 89 -44.25 36.55 27.92
C TYR A 89 -43.79 37.12 29.29
N PRO A 90 -44.52 38.07 29.89
CA PRO A 90 -44.25 38.52 31.25
C PRO A 90 -44.41 37.35 32.24
N GLY A 91 -43.34 37.02 32.97
CA GLY A 91 -43.24 35.82 33.82
C GLY A 91 -42.68 34.57 33.12
N GLY A 92 -42.45 34.64 31.81
CA GLY A 92 -41.90 33.57 30.97
C GLY A 92 -40.54 33.04 31.42
N ASN A 93 -39.64 33.93 31.88
CA ASN A 93 -38.35 33.54 32.42
C ASN A 93 -38.47 32.72 33.72
N ALA A 94 -39.40 33.07 34.61
CA ALA A 94 -39.66 32.31 35.83
C ALA A 94 -40.32 30.96 35.52
N TYR A 95 -41.20 30.92 34.51
CA TYR A 95 -41.78 29.68 33.99
C TYR A 95 -40.71 28.76 33.40
N MET A 96 -39.79 29.29 32.58
CA MET A 96 -38.68 28.51 32.01
C MET A 96 -37.64 28.09 33.06
N GLN A 97 -37.43 28.86 34.14
CA GLN A 97 -36.61 28.41 35.26
C GLN A 97 -37.25 27.22 36.00
N ARG A 98 -38.58 27.18 36.10
CA ARG A 98 -39.30 26.11 36.82
C ARG A 98 -39.56 24.86 35.97
N TYR A 99 -39.89 25.02 34.70
CA TYR A 99 -40.32 23.94 33.80
C TYR A 99 -39.35 23.64 32.64
N GLY A 100 -38.31 24.46 32.45
CA GLY A 100 -37.32 24.26 31.37
C GLY A 100 -36.64 22.89 31.41
N GLY A 101 -36.36 22.37 32.62
CA GLY A 101 -35.82 21.01 32.79
C GLY A 101 -36.78 19.90 32.37
N GLN A 102 -38.10 20.09 32.53
CA GLN A 102 -39.10 19.13 32.06
C GLN A 102 -39.20 19.09 30.53
N PHE A 103 -39.12 20.24 29.86
CA PHE A 103 -39.11 20.28 28.39
C PHE A 103 -37.85 19.65 27.79
N GLU A 104 -36.72 19.83 28.44
CA GLU A 104 -35.46 19.18 28.07
C GLU A 104 -35.54 17.66 28.24
N GLN A 105 -36.11 17.18 29.34
CA GLN A 105 -36.31 15.75 29.61
C GLN A 105 -37.31 15.12 28.62
N PHE A 106 -38.38 15.84 28.28
CA PHE A 106 -39.35 15.42 27.27
C PHE A 106 -38.71 15.32 25.88
N GLY A 107 -37.93 16.35 25.48
CA GLY A 107 -37.17 16.34 24.23
C GLY A 107 -36.23 15.13 24.13
N ARG A 108 -35.46 14.86 25.19
CA ARG A 108 -34.60 13.66 25.27
C ARG A 108 -35.39 12.35 25.20
N SER A 109 -36.55 12.26 25.87
CA SER A 109 -37.36 11.03 25.85
C SER A 109 -37.93 10.70 24.47
N ILE A 110 -38.23 11.71 23.65
CA ILE A 110 -38.69 11.52 22.27
C ILE A 110 -37.54 11.06 21.37
N ALA A 111 -36.33 11.55 21.60
CA ALA A 111 -35.17 11.24 20.78
C ALA A 111 -34.39 10.01 21.23
N ALA A 112 -34.57 9.53 22.46
CA ALA A 112 -33.92 8.33 22.98
C ALA A 112 -33.90 7.13 22.01
N PRO A 113 -34.99 6.75 21.31
CA PRO A 113 -34.95 5.65 20.34
C PRO A 113 -34.14 5.99 19.07
N LEU A 114 -34.03 7.26 18.69
CA LEU A 114 -33.19 7.72 17.58
C LEU A 114 -31.72 7.80 17.98
N GLU A 115 -31.42 8.27 19.20
CA GLU A 115 -30.06 8.32 19.76
C GLU A 115 -29.47 6.90 19.84
N ALA A 116 -30.22 5.94 20.38
CA ALA A 116 -29.80 4.54 20.42
C ALA A 116 -29.53 3.95 19.02
N GLN A 117 -30.33 4.31 18.01
CA GLN A 117 -30.09 3.88 16.61
C GLN A 117 -28.84 4.53 16.01
N VAL A 118 -28.55 5.78 16.36
CA VAL A 118 -27.34 6.48 15.88
C VAL A 118 -26.09 5.97 16.58
N ASP A 119 -26.17 5.64 17.87
CA ASP A 119 -25.07 5.01 18.60
C ASP A 119 -24.74 3.64 18.00
N ALA A 120 -25.76 2.80 17.75
CA ALA A 120 -25.58 1.53 17.05
C ALA A 120 -24.97 1.71 15.65
N ALA A 121 -25.49 2.66 14.85
CA ALA A 121 -24.93 2.96 13.53
C ALA A 121 -23.49 3.49 13.60
N ARG A 122 -23.12 4.14 14.72
CA ARG A 122 -21.76 4.65 14.94
C ARG A 122 -20.80 3.55 15.35
N GLU A 123 -21.25 2.59 16.16
CA GLU A 123 -20.49 1.38 16.46
C GLU A 123 -20.24 0.57 15.19
N ASP A 124 -21.25 0.35 14.36
CA ASP A 124 -21.13 -0.33 13.07
C ASP A 124 -20.17 0.41 12.12
N TYR A 125 -20.30 1.73 12.01
CA TYR A 125 -19.36 2.56 11.24
C TYR A 125 -17.92 2.38 11.72
N ASN A 126 -17.69 2.46 13.04
CA ASN A 126 -16.37 2.30 13.62
C ASN A 126 -15.81 0.89 13.38
N ALA A 127 -16.65 -0.15 13.42
CA ALA A 127 -16.28 -1.53 13.13
C ALA A 127 -15.91 -1.74 11.64
N VAL A 128 -16.63 -1.09 10.73
CA VAL A 128 -16.29 -1.12 9.29
C VAL A 128 -14.98 -0.39 9.04
N VAL A 129 -14.81 0.81 9.60
CA VAL A 129 -13.57 1.59 9.45
C VAL A 129 -12.36 0.84 10.03
N SER A 130 -12.50 0.20 11.20
CA SER A 130 -11.42 -0.59 11.79
C SER A 130 -11.05 -1.79 10.93
N ARG A 131 -12.04 -2.49 10.35
CA ARG A 131 -11.79 -3.59 9.41
C ARG A 131 -11.08 -3.12 8.14
N VAL A 132 -11.48 -1.99 7.56
CA VAL A 132 -10.83 -1.43 6.38
C VAL A 132 -9.37 -1.07 6.68
N ARG A 133 -9.09 -0.48 7.85
CA ARG A 133 -7.71 -0.22 8.31
C ARG A 133 -6.89 -1.49 8.46
N GLN A 134 -7.47 -2.53 9.07
CA GLN A 134 -6.80 -3.81 9.25
C GLN A 134 -6.43 -4.45 7.90
N VAL A 135 -7.33 -4.40 6.91
CA VAL A 135 -7.04 -4.86 5.55
C VAL A 135 -5.94 -4.01 4.90
N GLY A 136 -5.96 -2.69 5.09
CA GLY A 136 -4.90 -1.79 4.64
C GLY A 136 -3.52 -2.15 5.21
N GLU A 137 -3.45 -2.47 6.50
CA GLU A 137 -2.21 -2.90 7.17
C GLU A 137 -1.70 -4.25 6.63
N LEU A 138 -2.59 -5.22 6.40
CA LEU A 138 -2.23 -6.51 5.81
C LEU A 138 -1.68 -6.34 4.39
N ASN A 139 -2.32 -5.51 3.56
CA ASN A 139 -1.84 -5.20 2.21
C ASN A 139 -0.49 -4.47 2.23
N ALA A 140 -0.30 -3.55 3.17
CA ALA A 140 0.97 -2.85 3.37
C ALA A 140 2.10 -3.79 3.83
N ALA A 141 1.78 -4.80 4.64
CA ALA A 141 2.74 -5.84 5.03
C ALA A 141 3.10 -6.75 3.85
N ALA A 142 2.09 -7.22 3.10
CA ALA A 142 2.27 -8.11 1.94
C ALA A 142 3.03 -7.44 0.77
N SER A 143 3.06 -6.10 0.73
CA SER A 143 3.81 -5.32 -0.28
C SER A 143 5.30 -5.70 -0.37
N GLY A 144 5.93 -6.07 0.75
CA GLY A 144 7.33 -6.49 0.77
C GLY A 144 7.56 -7.82 0.04
N ASP A 145 6.66 -8.78 0.23
CA ASP A 145 6.71 -10.09 -0.41
C ASP A 145 6.45 -9.98 -1.92
N VAL A 146 5.51 -9.13 -2.31
CA VAL A 146 5.20 -8.83 -3.73
C VAL A 146 6.42 -8.27 -4.44
N CYS A 147 7.07 -7.25 -3.87
CA CYS A 147 8.24 -6.62 -4.47
C CYS A 147 9.42 -7.61 -4.55
N THR A 148 9.60 -8.46 -3.55
CA THR A 148 10.64 -9.50 -3.55
C THR A 148 10.37 -10.57 -4.62
N CYS A 149 9.11 -11.00 -4.77
CA CYS A 149 8.71 -11.91 -5.82
C CYS A 149 8.95 -11.31 -7.21
N ARG A 150 8.49 -10.07 -7.44
CA ARG A 150 8.66 -9.39 -8.75
C ARG A 150 10.13 -9.21 -9.09
N ALA A 151 10.96 -8.86 -8.13
CA ALA A 151 12.41 -8.79 -8.32
C ALA A 151 13.00 -10.13 -8.76
N ARG A 152 12.63 -11.23 -8.10
CA ARG A 152 13.08 -12.58 -8.49
C ARG A 152 12.59 -12.99 -9.87
N ALA A 153 11.34 -12.67 -10.22
CA ALA A 153 10.79 -12.95 -11.54
C ALA A 153 11.57 -12.20 -12.64
N VAL A 154 11.91 -10.93 -12.41
CA VAL A 154 12.76 -10.16 -13.35
C VAL A 154 14.16 -10.79 -13.44
N ILE A 155 14.81 -11.14 -12.34
CA ILE A 155 16.13 -11.79 -12.34
C ILE A 155 16.12 -13.11 -13.12
N ASN A 156 15.04 -13.88 -12.99
CA ASN A 156 14.91 -15.18 -13.64
C ASN A 156 14.44 -15.11 -15.08
N SER A 157 13.95 -13.97 -15.55
CA SER A 157 13.62 -13.75 -16.95
C SER A 157 14.87 -13.85 -17.84
N ALA A 158 14.69 -14.16 -19.13
CA ALA A 158 15.80 -14.26 -20.08
C ALA A 158 16.60 -12.95 -20.18
N ASP A 159 15.91 -11.81 -20.23
CA ASP A 159 16.52 -10.48 -20.31
C ASP A 159 17.26 -10.12 -19.03
N GLY A 160 16.63 -10.36 -17.87
CA GLY A 160 17.24 -10.08 -16.57
C GLY A 160 18.48 -10.94 -16.36
N ARG A 161 18.36 -12.26 -16.55
CA ARG A 161 19.45 -13.22 -16.35
C ARG A 161 20.63 -12.96 -17.27
N SER A 162 20.38 -12.64 -18.54
CA SER A 162 21.44 -12.27 -19.47
C SER A 162 22.13 -10.98 -19.05
N GLY A 163 21.40 -9.95 -18.63
CA GLY A 163 21.96 -8.71 -18.10
C GLY A 163 22.89 -8.93 -16.88
N VAL A 164 22.48 -9.79 -15.93
CA VAL A 164 23.35 -10.13 -14.80
C VAL A 164 24.59 -10.90 -15.23
N ALA A 165 24.42 -11.87 -16.12
CA ALA A 165 25.50 -12.71 -16.61
C ALA A 165 26.57 -11.86 -17.31
N TRP A 166 26.15 -10.86 -18.09
CA TRP A 166 27.02 -9.86 -18.71
C TRP A 166 27.73 -8.98 -17.68
N HIS A 167 27.02 -8.52 -16.64
CA HIS A 167 27.63 -7.73 -15.57
C HIS A 167 28.74 -8.50 -14.85
N VAL A 168 28.49 -9.78 -14.52
CA VAL A 168 29.44 -10.64 -13.83
C VAL A 168 30.59 -11.05 -14.75
N GLY A 169 30.31 -11.38 -16.01
CA GLY A 169 31.31 -11.76 -17.00
C GLY A 169 32.25 -10.61 -17.43
N SER A 170 31.80 -9.36 -17.30
CA SER A 170 32.60 -8.16 -17.63
C SER A 170 33.35 -7.56 -16.43
N LEU A 171 33.53 -8.32 -15.33
CA LEU A 171 34.20 -7.87 -14.10
C LEU A 171 33.61 -6.59 -13.50
N GLY A 172 32.32 -6.32 -13.73
CA GLY A 172 31.61 -5.18 -13.15
C GLY A 172 31.74 -3.85 -13.90
N PHE A 173 32.43 -3.81 -15.05
CA PHE A 173 32.72 -2.54 -15.75
C PHE A 173 31.63 -2.03 -16.71
N ILE A 174 30.66 -2.86 -17.13
CA ILE A 174 29.73 -2.46 -18.22
C ILE A 174 28.37 -1.89 -17.75
N SER A 175 27.88 -2.14 -16.54
CA SER A 175 26.72 -1.39 -16.04
C SER A 175 26.37 -1.80 -14.63
N ALA A 176 25.92 -0.89 -13.78
CA ALA A 176 25.00 -1.24 -12.72
C ALA A 176 23.83 -2.00 -13.36
N PHE A 177 23.73 -3.30 -13.09
CA PHE A 177 22.56 -4.16 -13.29
C PHE A 177 21.35 -3.38 -13.82
N PRO A 178 21.02 -3.42 -15.12
CA PRO A 178 20.40 -2.31 -15.86
C PRO A 178 19.33 -1.57 -15.05
N VAL A 179 19.77 -0.57 -14.27
CA VAL A 179 18.92 0.10 -13.28
C VAL A 179 17.95 1.02 -14.02
N SER A 180 18.32 1.44 -15.23
CA SER A 180 17.57 2.39 -16.05
C SER A 180 16.15 1.92 -16.35
N ASP A 181 15.88 0.61 -16.33
CA ASP A 181 14.54 0.08 -16.62
C ASP A 181 14.04 -0.94 -15.59
N TRP A 182 14.71 -1.05 -14.44
CA TRP A 182 14.36 -2.00 -13.39
C TRP A 182 12.93 -1.80 -12.87
N GLN A 183 12.53 -0.54 -12.69
CA GLN A 183 11.18 -0.19 -12.24
C GLN A 183 10.12 -0.56 -13.27
N SER A 184 10.39 -0.35 -14.55
CA SER A 184 9.50 -0.77 -15.64
C SER A 184 9.42 -2.28 -15.72
N ALA A 185 10.55 -2.98 -15.55
CA ALA A 185 10.62 -4.44 -15.56
C ALA A 185 9.76 -5.07 -14.46
N MET A 186 9.80 -4.53 -13.23
CA MET A 186 8.94 -4.98 -12.14
C MET A 186 7.45 -4.65 -12.34
N ARG A 187 7.13 -3.73 -13.25
CA ARG A 187 5.75 -3.32 -13.58
C ARG A 187 5.20 -4.02 -14.82
N ARG A 188 5.97 -4.89 -15.48
CA ARG A 188 5.47 -5.61 -16.65
C ARG A 188 4.32 -6.56 -16.23
N PRO A 189 3.24 -6.67 -17.01
CA PRO A 189 2.06 -7.44 -16.62
C PRO A 189 2.35 -8.93 -16.41
N GLU A 190 3.27 -9.51 -17.18
CA GLU A 190 3.73 -10.89 -17.01
C GLU A 190 4.48 -11.13 -15.69
N ILE A 191 5.15 -10.11 -15.15
CA ILE A 191 5.84 -10.18 -13.85
C ILE A 191 4.84 -9.96 -12.71
N ILE A 192 3.90 -9.04 -12.89
CA ILE A 192 2.86 -8.74 -11.89
C ILE A 192 2.00 -9.97 -11.64
N SER A 193 1.48 -10.60 -12.70
CA SER A 193 0.58 -11.76 -12.62
C SER A 193 1.19 -12.99 -11.95
N GLN A 194 2.53 -13.11 -11.94
CA GLN A 194 3.23 -14.20 -11.24
C GLN A 194 3.35 -13.98 -9.73
N CYS A 195 3.14 -12.74 -9.28
CA CYS A 195 3.48 -12.28 -7.94
C CYS A 195 2.33 -11.56 -7.23
N GLU A 196 1.10 -11.69 -7.75
CA GLU A 196 -0.08 -11.20 -7.06
C GLU A 196 -0.31 -12.00 -5.78
N VAL A 197 -0.57 -11.28 -4.69
CA VAL A 197 -1.03 -11.88 -3.43
C VAL A 197 -2.47 -12.29 -3.67
N ARG A 198 -2.71 -13.61 -3.78
CA ARG A 198 -4.06 -14.15 -3.72
C ARG A 198 -4.59 -13.88 -2.31
N ALA A 199 -5.46 -12.89 -2.20
CA ALA A 199 -6.29 -12.66 -1.01
C ALA A 199 -7.38 -13.74 -0.90
#